data_AF-A0A6M3LM89-F1
#
_entry.id   AF-A0A6M3LM89-F1
#
_cell.length_a   1.000
_cell.length_b   1.000
_cell.length_c   1.000
_cell.angle_alpha   90.00
_cell.angle_beta   90.00
_cell.angle_gamma   90.00
#
_symmetry.space_group_name_H-M   'P 1'
#
loop_
_entity.id
_entity.type
_entity.pdbx_description
1 polymer ?
#
loop_
_entity_poly.entity_id
_entity_poly.type
_entity_poly.pdbx_seq_one_letter_code
_entity_poly.pdbx_strand_id
1 'polypeptide(L)' 'MFSVQQKRFIADQVQKILRATKHPELPEGEITFLLHVDGAESWSWADIRNNGAVTNPGVNLWNERQDQNQVKGN' A
#
# COMPACT_ATOMS: atom_id res chain seq x y z
N MET A 1 9.14 -7.92 0.56
CA MET A 1 7.72 -7.62 0.86
C MET A 1 7.61 -6.13 1.16
N PHE A 2 6.50 -5.48 0.81
CA PHE A 2 6.43 -4.01 0.85
C PHE A 2 6.62 -3.41 2.26
N SER A 3 7.40 -2.34 2.36
CA SER A 3 7.50 -1.50 3.58
C SER A 3 6.20 -0.74 3.84
N VAL A 4 6.03 -0.19 5.03
CA VAL A 4 4.88 0.67 5.34
C VAL A 4 4.86 1.90 4.43
N GLN A 5 6.03 2.47 4.12
CA GLN A 5 6.13 3.62 3.21
C GLN A 5 5.69 3.25 1.79
N GLN A 6 6.15 2.10 1.28
CA GLN A 6 5.73 1.60 -0.03
C GLN A 6 4.22 1.34 -0.07
N LYS A 7 3.64 0.73 0.98
CA LYS A 7 2.19 0.51 1.07
C LYS A 7 1.40 1.82 1.06
N ARG A 8 1.85 2.84 1.80
CA ARG A 8 1.21 4.17 1.82
C ARG A 8 1.26 4.85 0.46
N PHE A 9 2.43 4.80 -0.18
CA PHE A 9 2.61 5.35 -1.52
C PHE A 9 1.67 4.67 -2.52
N ILE A 10 1.63 3.33 -2.52
CA ILE A 10 0.72 2.57 -3.40
C ILE A 10 -0.73 2.96 -3.11
N ALA A 11 -1.13 3.04 -1.84
CA ALA A 11 -2.49 3.42 -1.47
C ALA A 11 -2.88 4.81 -2.00
N ASP A 12 -1.99 5.80 -1.90
CA ASP A 12 -2.21 7.14 -2.43
C ASP A 12 -2.36 7.16 -3.95
N GLN A 13 -1.55 6.37 -4.66
CA GLN A 13 -1.66 6.28 -6.13
C GLN A 13 -2.95 5.58 -6.55
N VAL A 14 -3.35 4.51 -5.87
CA VAL A 14 -4.63 3.83 -6.13
C VAL A 14 -5.81 4.80 -5.95
N GLN A 15 -5.82 5.58 -4.86
CA GLN A 15 -6.86 6.59 -4.68
C GLN A 15 -6.91 7.60 -5.83
N LYS A 16 -5.75 8.11 -6.27
CA LYS A 16 -5.68 9.06 -7.40
C LYS A 16 -6.23 8.44 -8.69
N ILE A 17 -5.87 7.20 -9.00
CA ILE A 17 -6.33 6.49 -10.19
C ILE A 17 -7.86 6.30 -10.14
N LEU A 18 -8.39 5.84 -9.01
CA LEU A 18 -9.83 5.66 -8.86
C LEU A 18 -10.56 7.01 -8.99
N ARG A 19 -10.05 8.08 -8.37
CA ARG A 19 -10.61 9.44 -8.50
C ARG A 19 -10.58 9.96 -9.93
N ALA A 20 -9.53 9.67 -10.69
CA ALA A 20 -9.38 10.12 -12.07
C ALA A 20 -10.48 9.55 -12.99
N THR A 21 -11.08 8.41 -12.64
CA THR A 21 -12.23 7.86 -13.39
C THR A 21 -13.48 8.74 -13.33
N LYS A 22 -13.57 9.65 -12.34
CA LYS A 22 -14.77 10.46 -12.04
C LYS A 22 -16.04 9.62 -11.92
N HIS A 23 -15.91 8.35 -11.48
CA HIS A 23 -17.04 7.46 -11.37
C HIS A 23 -18.04 7.98 -10.31
N PRO A 24 -19.34 8.13 -10.65
CA PRO A 24 -20.31 8.82 -9.81
C PRO A 24 -20.60 8.10 -8.49
N GLU A 25 -20.34 6.79 -8.41
CA GLU A 25 -20.54 6.00 -7.19
C GLU A 25 -19.35 6.01 -6.23
N LEU A 26 -18.25 6.72 -6.56
CA LEU A 26 -17.15 6.84 -5.60
C LEU A 26 -17.57 7.75 -4.43
N PRO A 27 -17.20 7.41 -3.18
CA PRO A 27 -17.55 8.24 -2.02
C PRO A 27 -16.92 9.63 -2.15
N GLU A 28 -17.36 10.65 -1.43
CA GLU A 28 -16.67 11.95 -1.46
C GLU A 28 -15.33 11.94 -0.69
N GLY A 29 -15.24 11.08 0.35
CA GLY A 29 -14.09 10.96 1.26
C GLY A 29 -13.02 9.97 0.84
N GLU A 30 -12.45 9.23 1.78
CA GLU A 30 -11.47 8.20 1.46
C GLU A 30 -12.11 6.99 0.78
N ILE A 31 -11.48 6.47 -0.28
CA ILE A 31 -11.94 5.27 -0.98
C ILE A 31 -11.41 4.07 -0.22
N THR A 32 -12.32 3.21 0.24
CA THR A 32 -11.94 1.94 0.86
C THR A 32 -11.66 0.90 -0.21
N PHE A 33 -10.51 0.21 -0.12
CA PHE A 33 -10.15 -0.86 -1.03
C PHE A 33 -9.24 -1.89 -0.36
N LEU A 34 -9.16 -3.07 -0.97
CA LEU A 34 -8.18 -4.12 -0.69
C LEU A 34 -7.49 -4.48 -2.00
N LEU A 35 -6.19 -4.23 -2.07
CA LEU A 35 -5.33 -4.69 -3.14
C LEU A 35 -4.52 -5.88 -2.62
N HIS A 36 -4.81 -7.07 -3.16
CA HIS A 36 -4.03 -8.26 -2.93
C HIS A 36 -2.95 -8.38 -4.00
N VAL A 37 -1.70 -8.58 -3.59
CA VAL A 37 -0.57 -8.74 -4.51
C VAL A 37 0.09 -10.07 -4.23
N ASP A 38 -0.03 -10.99 -5.18
CA ASP A 38 0.70 -12.25 -5.16
C ASP A 38 2.21 -11.99 -5.32
N GLY A 39 3.00 -12.68 -4.49
CA GLY A 39 4.44 -12.71 -4.60
C GLY A 39 4.93 -13.72 -5.62
N ALA A 40 6.24 -13.72 -5.86
CA ALA A 40 6.87 -14.68 -6.78
C ALA A 40 6.73 -16.14 -6.32
N GLU A 41 6.57 -16.34 -5.01
CA GLU A 41 6.39 -17.64 -4.38
C GLU A 41 4.93 -17.82 -3.96
N SER A 42 4.41 -19.05 -4.06
CA SER A 42 3.00 -19.38 -3.76
C SER A 42 2.54 -19.06 -2.33
N TRP A 43 3.49 -18.91 -1.41
CA TRP A 43 3.25 -18.59 0.01
C TRP A 43 3.50 -17.11 0.35
N SER A 44 3.87 -16.30 -0.64
CA SER A 44 4.19 -14.89 -0.44
C SER A 44 3.10 -14.04 -1.05
N TRP A 45 2.50 -13.15 -0.26
CA TRP A 45 1.57 -12.15 -0.75
C TRP A 45 1.61 -10.90 0.13
N ALA A 46 1.03 -9.80 -0.36
CA ALA A 46 0.83 -8.61 0.42
C ALA A 46 -0.55 -8.01 0.17
N ASP A 47 -1.27 -7.78 1.27
CA ASP A 47 -2.46 -6.94 1.26
C ASP A 47 -2.08 -5.48 1.49
N ILE A 48 -2.66 -4.61 0.67
CA ILE A 48 -2.56 -3.15 0.74
C ILE A 48 -3.98 -2.60 0.81
N ARG A 49 -4.23 -1.69 1.76
CA ARG A 49 -5.52 -1.04 1.97
C ARG A 49 -5.36 0.46 1.90
N ASN A 50 -6.47 1.19 1.89
CA ASN A 50 -6.46 2.64 2.01
C ASN A 50 -5.80 3.10 3.32
N ASN A 51 -5.24 4.31 3.33
CA ASN A 51 -4.40 4.79 4.42
C ASN A 51 -5.16 4.93 5.75
N GLY A 52 -6.45 5.30 5.71
CA GLY A 52 -7.32 5.36 6.89
C GLY A 52 -7.72 3.99 7.45
N ALA A 53 -7.51 2.90 6.72
CA ALA A 53 -7.71 1.54 7.25
C ALA A 53 -6.53 1.06 8.11
N VAL A 54 -5.40 1.78 8.13
CA VAL A 54 -4.23 1.46 8.97
C VAL A 54 -4.42 2.12 10.35
N THR A 55 -5.23 1.49 11.21
CA THR A 55 -5.49 1.98 12.59
C THR A 55 -4.34 1.73 13.57
N ASN A 56 -3.42 0.84 13.23
CA ASN A 56 -2.20 0.60 13.98
C ASN A 56 -1.06 0.29 13.00
N PRO A 57 -0.07 1.18 12.81
CA PRO A 57 1.10 0.88 11.99
C PRO A 57 1.97 -0.10 12.77
N GLY A 58 1.57 -1.37 12.79
CA GLY A 58 2.43 -2.46 13.24
C GLY A 58 3.64 -2.49 12.33
N VAL A 59 4.72 -1.85 12.80
CA VAL A 59 5.98 -1.73 12.07
C VAL A 59 6.57 -3.13 11.96
N ASN A 60 6.47 -3.76 10.79
CA ASN A 60 7.24 -4.97 10.53
C ASN A 60 8.70 -4.56 10.31
N LEU A 61 9.49 -4.62 11.39
CA LEU A 61 10.91 -4.23 11.42
C LEU A 61 11.74 -4.90 10.32
N TRP A 62 11.37 -6.09 9.86
CA TRP A 62 12.08 -6.78 8.78
C TRP A 62 11.86 -6.12 7.41
N ASN A 63 10.62 -5.70 7.11
CA ASN A 63 10.30 -5.00 5.85
C ASN A 63 10.86 -3.56 5.83
N GLU A 64 10.83 -2.85 6.97
CA GLU A 64 11.38 -1.49 7.06
C GLU A 64 12.91 -1.47 6.88
N ARG A 65 13.62 -2.49 7.39
CA ARG A 65 15.08 -2.62 7.20
C ARG A 65 15.47 -2.88 5.74
N GLN A 66 14.62 -3.55 4.96
CA GLN A 66 14.87 -3.77 3.54
C GLN A 66 14.77 -2.46 2.74
N ASP A 67 13.86 -1.55 3.12
CA ASP A 67 13.71 -0.23 2.49
C ASP A 67 14.93 0.67 2.76
N GLN A 68 15.42 0.70 4.01
CA GLN A 68 16.60 1.50 4.37
C GLN A 68 17.90 1.07 3.68
N ASN A 69 18.03 -0.22 3.34
CA ASN A 69 19.19 -0.72 2.59
C ASN A 69 19.14 -0.32 1.11
N GLN A 70 17.97 -0.06 0.54
CA GLN A 70 17.82 0.39 -0.85
C GLN A 70 18.22 1.86 -1.02
N VAL A 71 18.05 2.70 0.02
CA VAL A 71 18.39 4.12 0.00
C VAL A 71 19.91 4.38 0.14
N LYS A 72 20.67 3.44 0.73
CA LYS A 72 22.13 3.57 0.92
C LYS A 72 22.99 2.96 -0.20
N GLY A 73 22.36 2.35 -1.20
CA GLY A 73 23.02 1.77 -2.37
C GLY A 73 22.77 2.59 -3.63
N ASN A 74 23.23 3.84 -3.64
CA ASN A 74 23.39 4.68 -4.84
C ASN A 74 24.65 5.52 -4.68
#